data_AF-A0A3N5UHI8-F1
#
_entry.id   AF-A0A3N5UHI8-F1
#
_cell.length_a   1.000
_cell.length_b   1.000
_cell.length_c   1.000
_cell.angle_alpha   90.00
_cell.angle_beta   90.00
_cell.angle_gamma   90.00
#
_symmetry.space_group_name_H-M   'P 1'
#
loop_
_entity.id
_entity.type
_entity.pdbx_description
1 polymer ?
#
loop_
_entity_poly.entity_id
_entity_poly.type
_entity_poly.pdbx_seq_one_letter_code
_entity_poly.pdbx_strand_id
1 'polypeptide(L)' 'PIMIKFTFPKLMALRFPHERIYTSLEKRMKCGIGKCGRCNIGHLYVCKDGPVFSYEQLEKLPKDY' A
#
# COMPACT_ATOMS: atom_id res chain seq x y z
N PRO A 1 -2.99 7.52 1.53
CA PRO A 1 -4.35 7.85 2.00
C PRO A 1 -4.34 8.33 3.46
N ILE A 2 -5.25 9.24 3.82
CA ILE A 2 -5.31 9.85 5.16
C ILE A 2 -5.50 8.82 6.28
N MET A 3 -6.23 7.73 5.99
CA MET A 3 -6.50 6.64 6.94
C MET A 3 -5.20 6.00 7.43
N ILE A 4 -4.31 5.59 6.53
CA ILE A 4 -3.01 4.95 6.86
C ILE A 4 -2.19 5.85 7.79
N LYS A 5 -2.16 7.16 7.55
CA LYS A 5 -1.41 8.13 8.35
C LYS A 5 -1.81 8.13 9.83
N PHE A 6 -3.09 7.85 10.14
CA PHE A 6 -3.61 7.92 11.50
C PHE A 6 -3.89 6.56 12.14
N THR A 7 -4.12 5.50 11.36
CA THR A 7 -4.44 4.17 11.89
C THR A 7 -3.19 3.36 12.19
N PHE A 8 -2.17 3.42 11.34
CA PHE A 8 -0.96 2.59 11.50
C PHE A 8 -0.20 2.90 12.80
N PRO A 9 0.01 4.17 13.20
CA PRO A 9 0.62 4.47 14.49
C PRO A 9 -0.15 3.88 15.69
N LYS A 10 -1.49 3.82 15.61
CA LYS A 10 -2.32 3.22 16.66
C LYS A 10 -2.16 1.71 16.71
N LEU A 11 -2.10 1.04 15.56
CA LEU A 11 -1.86 -0.41 15.48
C LEU A 11 -0.46 -0.76 16.01
N MET A 12 0.55 0.05 15.72
CA MET A 12 1.89 -0.11 16.30
C MET A 12 1.89 0.08 17.83
N ALA A 13 1.14 1.06 18.35
CA ALA A 13 1.00 1.26 19.79
C ALA A 13 0.35 0.05 20.49
N LEU A 14 -0.51 -0.69 19.79
CA LEU A 14 -1.09 -1.96 20.24
C LEU A 14 -0.17 -3.16 20.04
N ARG A 15 1.08 -2.94 19.59
CA ARG A 15 2.11 -3.97 19.37
C ARG A 15 1.77 -5.02 18.32
N PHE A 16 0.98 -4.65 17.30
CA PHE A 16 0.85 -5.51 16.12
C PHE A 16 2.17 -5.51 15.33
N PRO A 17 2.70 -6.68 14.96
CA PRO A 17 3.89 -6.76 14.12
C PRO A 17 3.57 -6.28 12.69
N HIS A 18 4.56 -5.69 12.00
CA HIS A 18 4.35 -4.99 10.72
C HIS A 18 3.82 -5.93 9.62
N GLU A 19 4.19 -7.20 9.66
CA GLU A 19 3.75 -8.23 8.71
C GLU A 19 2.27 -8.59 8.89
N ARG A 20 1.67 -8.27 10.04
CA ARG A 20 0.24 -8.53 10.33
C ARG A 20 -0.66 -7.31 10.13
N ILE A 21 -0.09 -6.15 9.79
CA ILE A 21 -0.86 -4.96 9.47
C ILE A 21 -1.03 -4.92 7.96
N TYR A 22 -2.26 -5.03 7.48
CA TYR A 22 -2.58 -4.99 6.05
C TYR A 22 -3.49 -3.81 5.73
N THR A 23 -3.34 -3.27 4.52
CA THR A 23 -4.24 -2.25 4.00
C THR A 23 -4.35 -2.37 2.49
N SER A 24 -5.51 -1.95 1.95
CA SER A 24 -5.69 -1.77 0.52
C SER A 24 -5.23 -0.37 0.09
N LEU A 25 -4.43 -0.29 -0.96
CA LEU A 25 -4.05 0.96 -1.59
C LEU A 25 -5.03 1.36 -2.69
N GLU A 26 -5.38 2.64 -2.70
CA GLU A 26 -6.23 3.25 -3.71
C GLU A 26 -5.37 4.13 -4.61
N LYS A 27 -5.13 3.68 -5.84
CA LYS A 27 -4.45 4.44 -6.91
C LYS A 27 -5.35 4.50 -8.13
N ARG A 28 -5.16 5.53 -8.96
CA ARG A 28 -5.94 5.69 -10.19
C ARG A 28 -5.55 4.63 -11.21
N MET A 29 -6.38 3.59 -11.32
CA MET A 29 -6.23 2.56 -12.35
C MET A 29 -6.84 3.04 -13.67
N LYS A 30 -6.13 2.79 -14.78
CA LYS A 30 -6.66 3.00 -16.14
C LYS A 30 -6.81 1.68 -16.90
N CYS A 31 -5.76 0.84 -16.93
CA CYS A 31 -5.80 -0.43 -17.67
C CYS A 31 -6.17 -1.65 -16.82
N GLY A 32 -5.93 -1.64 -15.51
CA GLY A 32 -6.16 -2.82 -14.63
C GLY A 32 -5.23 -4.02 -14.85
N ILE A 33 -4.41 -4.04 -15.91
CA ILE A 33 -3.61 -5.21 -16.32
C ILE A 33 -2.08 -4.98 -16.32
N GLY A 34 -1.59 -3.98 -15.58
CA GLY A 34 -0.14 -3.71 -15.47
C GLY A 34 0.53 -3.12 -16.73
N LYS A 35 -0.23 -2.60 -17.70
CA LYS A 35 0.32 -2.06 -18.97
C LYS A 35 0.57 -0.56 -18.97
N CYS A 36 -0.28 0.24 -18.29
CA CYS A 36 -0.28 1.70 -18.45
C CYS A 36 0.53 2.49 -17.41
N GLY A 37 1.05 1.84 -16.37
CA GLY A 37 1.82 2.49 -15.31
C GLY A 37 1.03 3.39 -14.34
N ARG A 38 -0.22 3.79 -14.60
CA ARG A 38 -0.91 4.80 -13.76
C ARG A 38 -1.15 4.44 -12.29
N CYS A 39 -1.08 3.16 -11.96
CA CYS A 39 -1.24 2.67 -10.60
C CYS A 39 0.08 2.18 -9.99
N ASN A 40 1.22 2.64 -10.51
CA ASN A 40 2.52 2.24 -10.01
C ASN A 40 2.81 2.88 -8.64
N ILE A 41 3.53 2.13 -7.80
CA ILE A 41 4.15 2.60 -6.57
C ILE A 41 5.55 2.01 -6.54
N GLY A 42 6.55 2.86 -6.80
CA GLY A 42 7.89 2.40 -7.09
C GLY A 42 7.91 1.46 -8.32
N HIS A 43 8.34 0.22 -8.11
CA HIS A 43 8.44 -0.81 -9.14
C HIS A 43 7.20 -1.75 -9.21
N LEU A 44 6.25 -1.60 -8.28
CA LEU A 44 5.04 -2.43 -8.21
C LEU A 44 3.85 -1.72 -8.84
N TYR A 45 2.87 -2.50 -9.30
CA TYR A 45 1.60 -2.05 -9.85
C TYR A 45 0.46 -2.44 -8.92
N VAL A 46 -0.28 -1.48 -8.38
CA VAL A 46 -1.42 -1.78 -7.47
C VAL A 46 -2.46 -2.69 -8.13
N CYS A 47 -2.68 -2.59 -9.44
CA CYS A 47 -3.64 -3.45 -10.16
C CYS A 47 -3.20 -4.91 -10.37
N LYS A 48 -1.90 -5.21 -10.22
CA LYS A 48 -1.33 -6.54 -10.51
C LYS A 48 -0.70 -7.18 -9.27
N ASP A 49 0.08 -6.40 -8.54
CA ASP A 49 0.82 -6.82 -7.36
C ASP A 49 0.09 -6.49 -6.05
N GLY A 50 -0.96 -5.65 -6.13
CA GLY A 50 -1.83 -5.26 -5.03
C GLY A 50 -3.26 -5.81 -5.16
N PRO A 51 -4.29 -5.11 -4.65
CA PRO A 51 -4.25 -3.80 -3.99
C PRO A 51 -3.87 -3.87 -2.50
N VAL A 52 -3.82 -5.08 -1.92
CA VAL A 52 -3.58 -5.30 -0.49
C VAL A 52 -2.09 -5.49 -0.26
N PHE A 53 -1.52 -4.70 0.64
CA PHE A 53 -0.11 -4.77 1.04
C PHE A 53 0.00 -4.79 2.56
N SER A 54 1.01 -5.51 3.05
CA SER A 54 1.42 -5.43 4.46
C SER A 54 2.16 -4.12 4.74
N TYR A 55 2.18 -3.68 5.99
CA TYR A 55 2.94 -2.50 6.38
C TYR A 55 4.43 -2.70 6.14
N GLU A 56 4.95 -3.91 6.36
CA GLU A 56 6.35 -4.26 6.07
C GLU A 56 6.71 -4.04 4.58
N GLN A 57 5.81 -4.39 3.65
CA GLN A 57 5.99 -4.10 2.23
C GLN A 57 5.94 -2.61 1.94
N LEU A 58 5.01 -1.89 2.56
CA LEU A 58 4.84 -0.44 2.36
C LEU A 58 6.05 0.36 2.84
N GLU A 59 6.75 -0.06 3.90
CA GLU A 59 7.97 0.59 4.38
C GLU A 59 9.12 0.54 3.36
N LYS A 60 9.12 -0.46 2.48
CA LYS A 60 10.13 -0.64 1.41
C LYS A 60 9.77 0.10 0.12
N LEU A 61 8.60 0.73 0.07
CA LEU A 61 8.08 1.42 -1.11
C LEU A 61 8.14 2.95 -0.94
N PRO A 62 8.14 3.72 -2.04
CA PRO A 62 7.97 5.16 -1.96
C PRO A 62 6.64 5.50 -1.27
N LYS A 63 6.67 6.50 -0.38
CA LYS A 63 5.49 7.02 0.33
C LYS A 63 4.61 7.90 -0.57
N ASP A 64 4.38 7.45 -1.80
CA ASP A 64 3.50 8.08 -2.78
C ASP A 64 2.13 7.39 -2.76
N TYR A 65 1.44 7.45 -1.63
CA TYR A 65 0.09 6.91 -1.46
C TYR A 65 -0.74 7.73 -0.47
#